data_AF-A0A2G7FY01-F1
#
_entry.id   AF-A0A2G7FY01-F1
#
_cell.length_a   1.000
_cell.length_b   1.000
_cell.length_c   1.000
_cell.angle_alpha   90.00
_cell.angle_beta   90.00
_cell.angle_gamma   90.00
#
_symmetry.space_group_name_H-M   'P 1'
#
loop_
_entity.id
_entity.type
_entity.pdbx_description
1 polymer ?
#
loop_
_entity_poly.entity_id
_entity_poly.type
_entity_poly.pdbx_seq_one_letter_code
_entity_poly.pdbx_strand_id
1 'polypeptide(L)'
;MRNAALPHWIHDGAFFGEHGLELEYDRVIISLVNLRHRLLTLTNEVTARGASAQTRSTLILEELESESHILDVDLETCISHIPSAWHQLQRHTLSNVDFPSWPSSDFYSPTLYSYPNPAYAALWGQYKATKMLIKSTRLRILALHNPNNLSLKEKLLSDMHSVSEDLAAMVPFALQRFKLIKDTSSSPSPPGSSVTLNLKAEIKPIDASLVIWPLTIASGLEYVGSEHKAWFKAQLARLGRLVGFGILETAETDQWLEL
;
A
#
# COMPACT_ATOMS: atom_id res chain seq x y z
N MET A 1 3.63 -17.69 -2.78
CA MET A 1 4.96 -17.28 -3.30
C MET A 1 5.49 -16.09 -2.50
N ARG A 2 5.79 -16.28 -1.21
CA ARG A 2 6.35 -15.21 -0.37
C ARG A 2 7.85 -15.47 -0.27
N ASN A 3 8.66 -14.45 -0.57
CA ASN A 3 10.13 -14.51 -0.47
C ASN A 3 10.81 -15.60 -1.31
N ALA A 4 10.21 -16.02 -2.42
CA ALA A 4 10.81 -16.94 -3.37
C ALA A 4 11.15 -16.21 -4.67
N ALA A 5 12.27 -16.59 -5.29
CA ALA A 5 12.58 -16.16 -6.65
C ALA A 5 11.45 -16.57 -7.60
N LEU A 6 11.05 -15.66 -8.47
CA LEU A 6 10.03 -15.94 -9.47
C LEU A 6 10.63 -16.75 -10.63
N PRO A 7 9.96 -17.81 -11.11
CA PRO A 7 10.43 -18.59 -12.26
C PRO A 7 10.63 -17.71 -13.50
N HIS A 8 11.71 -17.91 -14.25
CA HIS A 8 12.08 -17.08 -15.41
C HIS A 8 10.95 -16.86 -16.44
N TRP A 9 10.04 -17.82 -16.60
CA TRP A 9 8.93 -17.71 -17.54
C TRP A 9 7.89 -16.64 -17.17
N ILE A 10 7.81 -16.21 -15.91
CA ILE A 10 6.85 -15.20 -15.45
C ILE A 10 7.39 -13.77 -15.57
N HIS A 11 8.65 -13.60 -15.97
CA HIS A 11 9.32 -12.28 -15.95
C HIS A 11 8.85 -11.35 -17.08
N ASP A 12 8.29 -11.89 -18.15
CA ASP A 12 7.78 -11.09 -19.26
C ASP A 12 6.39 -11.57 -19.70
N GLY A 13 5.38 -10.88 -19.18
CA GLY A 13 3.97 -11.06 -19.55
C GLY A 13 3.71 -10.90 -21.06
N ALA A 14 4.59 -10.20 -21.78
CA ALA A 14 4.50 -10.07 -23.24
C ALA A 14 4.55 -11.42 -23.95
N PHE A 15 5.23 -12.43 -23.38
CA PHE A 15 5.23 -13.80 -23.89
C PHE A 15 3.83 -14.44 -23.88
N PHE A 16 2.95 -13.98 -22.98
CA PHE A 16 1.57 -14.42 -22.86
C PHE A 16 0.57 -13.48 -23.57
N GLY A 17 1.06 -12.48 -24.30
CA GLY A 17 0.23 -11.51 -25.02
C GLY A 17 -0.28 -10.35 -24.16
N GLU A 18 0.26 -10.16 -22.96
CA GLU A 18 -0.06 -8.99 -22.12
C GLU A 18 0.58 -7.73 -22.70
N HIS A 19 -0.16 -6.63 -22.72
CA HIS A 19 0.26 -5.35 -23.31
C HIS A 19 -0.24 -4.17 -22.46
N GLY A 20 0.42 -3.01 -22.57
CA GLY A 20 -0.01 -1.77 -21.94
C GLY A 20 0.31 -1.70 -20.45
N LEU A 21 -0.55 -1.00 -19.69
CA LEU A 21 -0.33 -0.65 -18.28
C LEU A 21 -0.16 -1.86 -17.36
N GLU A 22 -0.90 -2.94 -17.62
CA GLU A 22 -0.85 -4.16 -16.81
C GLU A 22 0.55 -4.78 -16.88
N LEU A 23 1.11 -4.90 -18.10
CA LEU A 23 2.46 -5.40 -18.32
C LEU A 23 3.54 -4.52 -17.65
N GLU A 24 3.39 -3.19 -17.74
CA GLU A 24 4.32 -2.25 -17.07
C GLU A 24 4.29 -2.42 -15.56
N TYR A 25 3.09 -2.54 -14.98
CA TYR A 25 2.93 -2.73 -13.56
C TYR A 25 3.44 -4.10 -13.09
N ASP A 26 3.19 -5.16 -13.86
CA ASP A 26 3.67 -6.50 -13.56
C ASP A 26 5.20 -6.56 -13.55
N ARG A 27 5.87 -5.87 -14.48
CA ARG A 27 7.35 -5.73 -14.45
C ARG A 27 7.86 -5.08 -13.18
N VAL A 28 7.17 -4.06 -12.67
CA VAL A 28 7.49 -3.43 -11.38
C VAL A 28 7.31 -4.43 -10.23
N ILE A 29 6.19 -5.15 -10.19
CA ILE A 29 5.91 -6.14 -9.14
C ILE A 29 6.95 -7.28 -9.16
N ILE A 30 7.26 -7.82 -10.32
CA ILE A 30 8.26 -8.88 -10.49
C ILE A 30 9.63 -8.41 -10.01
N SER A 31 10.05 -7.21 -10.44
CA SER A 31 11.32 -6.61 -10.04
C SER A 31 11.39 -6.40 -8.53
N LEU A 32 10.29 -5.92 -7.91
CA LEU A 32 10.19 -5.77 -6.46
C LEU A 32 10.32 -7.10 -5.71
N VAL A 33 9.64 -8.15 -6.17
CA VAL A 33 9.69 -9.48 -5.54
C VAL A 33 11.11 -10.04 -5.60
N ASN A 34 11.78 -9.94 -6.75
CA ASN A 34 13.15 -10.42 -6.93
C ASN A 34 14.14 -9.63 -6.07
N LEU A 35 14.01 -8.30 -6.02
CA LEU A 35 14.82 -7.42 -5.19
C LEU A 35 14.66 -7.76 -3.69
N ARG A 36 13.43 -7.95 -3.21
CA ARG A 36 13.16 -8.37 -1.82
C ARG A 36 13.69 -9.77 -1.51
N HIS A 37 13.59 -10.71 -2.44
CA HIS A 37 14.15 -12.05 -2.28
C HIS A 37 15.69 -12.01 -2.14
N ARG A 38 16.37 -11.22 -2.97
CA ARG A 38 17.83 -11.00 -2.88
C ARG A 38 18.22 -10.34 -1.57
N LEU A 39 17.47 -9.31 -1.14
CA LEU A 39 17.71 -8.64 0.13
C LEU A 39 17.54 -9.59 1.33
N LEU A 40 16.52 -10.45 1.32
CA LEU A 40 16.31 -11.42 2.38
C LEU A 40 17.45 -12.45 2.43
N THR A 41 17.84 -12.98 1.27
CA THR A 41 18.98 -13.92 1.16
C THR A 41 20.24 -13.27 1.71
N LEU A 42 20.54 -12.04 1.32
CA LEU A 42 21.69 -11.29 1.81
C LEU A 42 21.64 -11.05 3.33
N THR A 43 20.47 -10.68 3.86
CA THR A 43 20.28 -10.47 5.31
C THR A 43 20.61 -11.75 6.07
N ASN A 44 20.09 -12.89 5.62
CA ASN A 44 20.36 -14.20 6.23
C ASN A 44 21.85 -14.58 6.16
N GLU A 45 22.52 -14.29 5.04
CA GLU A 45 23.95 -14.55 4.89
C GLU A 45 24.80 -13.69 5.84
N VAL A 46 24.46 -12.41 5.99
CA VAL A 46 25.14 -11.49 6.91
C VAL A 46 24.96 -11.97 8.36
N THR A 47 23.74 -12.37 8.74
CA THR A 47 23.47 -12.93 10.08
C THR A 47 24.24 -14.24 10.32
N ALA A 48 24.39 -15.10 9.30
CA ALA A 48 25.06 -16.40 9.44
C ALA A 48 26.60 -16.33 9.44
N ARG A 49 27.21 -15.41 8.67
CA ARG A 49 28.67 -15.37 8.45
C ARG A 49 29.41 -14.31 9.27
N GLY A 50 28.70 -13.36 9.89
CA GLY A 50 29.33 -12.29 10.67
C GLY A 50 30.23 -11.37 9.85
N ALA A 51 31.20 -10.71 10.50
CA ALA A 51 31.99 -9.61 9.94
C ALA A 51 32.92 -9.97 8.75
N SER A 52 33.14 -11.25 8.43
CA SER A 52 34.08 -11.66 7.39
C SER A 52 33.53 -11.57 5.95
N ALA A 53 32.25 -11.22 5.78
CA ALA A 53 31.60 -11.06 4.47
C ALA A 53 31.43 -9.59 4.01
N GLN A 54 31.91 -8.63 4.81
CA GLN A 54 31.52 -7.22 4.74
C GLN A 54 31.69 -6.59 3.34
N THR A 55 32.84 -6.77 2.69
CA THR A 55 33.13 -6.08 1.41
C THR A 55 32.25 -6.56 0.24
N ARG A 56 31.97 -7.86 0.15
CA ARG A 56 31.08 -8.40 -0.89
C ARG A 56 29.62 -8.00 -0.64
N SER A 57 29.22 -7.96 0.62
CA SER A 57 27.89 -7.50 1.02
C SER A 57 27.68 -6.01 0.70
N THR A 58 28.70 -5.15 0.83
CA THR A 58 28.59 -3.73 0.48
C THR A 58 28.26 -3.52 -0.99
N LEU A 59 28.99 -4.16 -1.93
CA LEU A 59 28.72 -4.00 -3.37
C LEU A 59 27.30 -4.47 -3.75
N ILE A 60 26.84 -5.58 -3.16
CA ILE A 60 25.47 -6.07 -3.41
C ILE A 60 24.44 -5.09 -2.82
N LEU A 61 24.72 -4.47 -1.66
CA LEU A 61 23.83 -3.48 -1.08
C LEU A 61 23.74 -2.19 -1.90
N GLU A 62 24.86 -1.72 -2.48
CA GLU A 62 24.88 -0.58 -3.40
C GLU A 62 24.06 -0.89 -4.67
N GLU A 63 24.21 -2.09 -5.22
CA GLU A 63 23.42 -2.57 -6.36
C GLU A 63 21.91 -2.59 -6.02
N LEU A 64 21.55 -3.20 -4.88
CA LEU A 64 20.15 -3.23 -4.41
C LEU A 64 19.60 -1.84 -4.13
N GLU A 65 20.41 -0.92 -3.61
CA GLU A 65 20.01 0.47 -3.40
C GLU A 65 19.69 1.15 -4.73
N SER A 66 20.57 1.01 -5.73
CA SER A 66 20.37 1.53 -7.09
C SER A 66 19.11 0.95 -7.74
N GLU A 67 18.96 -0.38 -7.73
CA GLU A 67 17.78 -1.06 -8.27
C GLU A 67 16.49 -0.63 -7.58
N SER A 68 16.52 -0.47 -6.25
CA SER A 68 15.34 -0.01 -5.50
C SER A 68 14.96 1.43 -5.83
N HIS A 69 15.93 2.27 -6.23
CA HIS A 69 15.67 3.63 -6.67
C HIS A 69 15.09 3.65 -8.09
N ILE A 70 15.66 2.86 -9.01
CA ILE A 70 15.13 2.68 -10.36
C ILE A 70 13.69 2.19 -10.29
N LEU A 71 13.41 1.20 -9.45
CA LEU A 71 12.08 0.64 -9.27
C LEU A 71 11.04 1.66 -8.77
N ASP A 72 11.47 2.57 -7.88
CA ASP A 72 10.63 3.68 -7.41
C ASP A 72 10.26 4.63 -8.57
N VAL A 73 11.24 4.92 -9.45
CA VAL A 73 11.03 5.74 -10.66
C VAL A 73 10.15 5.02 -11.68
N ASP A 74 10.35 3.73 -11.89
CA ASP A 74 9.56 2.91 -12.81
C ASP A 74 8.10 2.85 -12.37
N LEU A 75 7.84 2.72 -11.06
CA LEU A 75 6.49 2.77 -10.52
C LEU A 75 5.82 4.12 -10.80
N GLU A 76 6.52 5.24 -10.57
CA GLU A 76 5.96 6.57 -10.88
C GLU A 76 5.73 6.78 -12.38
N THR A 77 6.63 6.26 -13.21
CA THR A 77 6.51 6.32 -14.68
C THR A 77 5.30 5.53 -15.15
N CYS A 78 5.11 4.31 -14.65
CA CYS A 78 3.95 3.46 -14.94
C CYS A 78 2.63 4.17 -14.60
N ILE A 79 2.54 4.80 -13.42
CA ILE A 79 1.34 5.53 -13.02
C ILE A 79 1.09 6.79 -13.86
N SER A 80 2.14 7.41 -14.40
CA SER A 80 1.98 8.58 -15.27
C SER A 80 1.25 8.26 -16.59
N HIS A 81 1.27 7.00 -17.03
CA HIS A 81 0.58 6.52 -18.22
C HIS A 81 -0.92 6.22 -17.98
N ILE A 82 -1.39 6.23 -16.73
CA ILE A 82 -2.81 6.02 -16.40
C ILE A 82 -3.66 7.18 -16.96
N PRO A 83 -4.82 6.90 -17.59
CA PRO A 83 -5.70 7.94 -18.11
C PRO A 83 -6.07 9.01 -17.07
N SER A 84 -6.02 10.29 -17.45
CA SER A 84 -6.34 11.44 -16.58
C SER A 84 -7.71 11.35 -15.90
N ALA A 85 -8.68 10.67 -16.52
CA ALA A 85 -9.99 10.42 -15.94
C ALA A 85 -9.94 9.60 -14.63
N TRP A 86 -8.90 8.78 -14.44
CA TRP A 86 -8.72 7.93 -13.26
C TRP A 86 -7.97 8.66 -12.14
N HIS A 87 -7.32 9.78 -12.45
CA HIS A 87 -6.61 10.67 -11.51
C HIS A 87 -7.52 11.65 -10.77
N GLN A 88 -8.83 11.63 -11.02
CA GLN A 88 -9.81 12.54 -10.43
C GLN A 88 -10.08 12.23 -8.95
N LEU A 89 -9.05 12.34 -8.12
CA LEU A 89 -9.14 12.25 -6.69
C LEU A 89 -9.92 13.46 -6.15
N GLN A 90 -10.95 13.19 -5.36
CA GLN A 90 -11.65 14.21 -4.59
C GLN A 90 -11.41 13.97 -3.10
N ARG A 91 -10.98 15.03 -2.41
CA ARG A 91 -10.75 15.03 -0.98
C ARG A 91 -11.95 15.63 -0.26
N HIS A 92 -12.42 14.91 0.76
CA HIS A 92 -13.50 15.33 1.65
C HIS A 92 -12.97 15.34 3.08
N THR A 93 -13.57 16.17 3.93
CA THR A 93 -13.24 16.21 5.37
C THR A 93 -14.55 16.07 6.15
N LEU A 94 -14.65 15.02 6.96
CA LEU A 94 -15.77 14.83 7.86
C LEU A 94 -15.70 15.81 9.04
N SER A 95 -16.87 16.20 9.55
CA SER A 95 -16.94 17.05 10.73
C SER A 95 -16.78 16.21 12.00
N ASN A 96 -16.21 16.80 13.05
CA ASN A 96 -16.15 16.19 14.39
C ASN A 96 -17.55 16.00 15.02
N VAL A 97 -18.60 16.53 14.39
CA VAL A 97 -19.99 16.26 14.78
C VAL A 97 -20.42 14.83 14.37
N ASP A 98 -19.84 14.27 13.30
CA ASP A 98 -20.23 12.97 12.76
C ASP A 98 -19.57 11.80 13.50
N PHE A 99 -18.35 12.00 14.02
CA PHE A 99 -17.61 11.01 14.81
C PHE A 99 -16.88 11.67 15.99
N PRO A 100 -17.08 11.18 17.24
CA PRO A 100 -16.52 11.81 18.44
C PRO A 100 -15.03 11.48 18.68
N SER A 101 -14.47 10.47 17.99
CA SER A 101 -13.07 10.05 18.15
C SER A 101 -12.53 9.38 16.88
N TRP A 102 -11.25 9.59 16.62
CA TRP A 102 -10.49 8.97 15.53
C TRP A 102 -9.27 8.22 16.12
N PRO A 103 -8.86 7.07 15.58
CA PRO A 103 -9.50 6.32 14.51
C PRO A 103 -10.81 5.62 14.97
N SER A 104 -11.68 5.32 14.01
CA SER A 104 -12.90 4.53 14.19
C SER A 104 -12.81 3.17 13.46
N SER A 105 -13.86 2.36 13.59
CA SER A 105 -13.95 1.06 12.91
C SER A 105 -13.96 1.13 11.39
N ASP A 106 -14.33 2.26 10.80
CA ASP A 106 -14.49 2.41 9.35
C ASP A 106 -13.57 3.49 8.76
N PHE A 107 -13.02 4.36 9.60
CA PHE A 107 -12.26 5.53 9.18
C PHE A 107 -11.08 5.77 10.10
N TYR A 108 -9.89 5.96 9.53
CA TYR A 108 -8.69 6.27 10.29
C TYR A 108 -8.63 7.74 10.73
N SER A 109 -8.88 8.67 9.79
CA SER A 109 -8.83 10.11 10.00
C SER A 109 -10.07 10.78 9.39
N PRO A 110 -10.34 12.07 9.68
CA PRO A 110 -11.48 12.77 9.08
C PRO A 110 -11.31 13.03 7.58
N THR A 111 -10.11 12.84 7.02
CA THR A 111 -9.86 13.02 5.59
C THR A 111 -10.28 11.77 4.82
N LEU A 112 -11.13 11.96 3.81
CA LEU A 112 -11.61 10.88 2.94
C LEU A 112 -11.27 11.16 1.49
N TYR A 113 -10.96 10.09 0.76
CA TYR A 113 -10.72 10.13 -0.68
C TYR A 113 -11.84 9.42 -1.42
N SER A 114 -12.37 10.06 -2.45
CA SER A 114 -13.30 9.43 -3.38
C SER A 114 -12.81 9.52 -4.81
N TYR A 115 -13.25 8.55 -5.61
CA TYR A 115 -12.92 8.42 -7.02
C TYR A 115 -14.19 8.34 -7.86
N PRO A 116 -14.13 8.56 -9.18
CA PRO A 116 -15.28 8.36 -10.06
C PRO A 116 -15.84 6.93 -10.03
N ASN A 117 -14.99 5.94 -9.73
CA ASN A 117 -15.33 4.53 -9.70
C ASN A 117 -14.56 3.81 -8.55
N PRO A 118 -15.19 2.95 -7.74
CA PRO A 118 -14.52 2.10 -6.76
C PRO A 118 -13.36 1.26 -7.32
N ALA A 119 -13.43 0.84 -8.59
CA ALA A 119 -12.33 0.14 -9.26
C ALA A 119 -11.06 0.99 -9.34
N TYR A 120 -11.18 2.32 -9.52
CA TYR A 120 -10.03 3.21 -9.50
C TYR A 120 -9.44 3.33 -8.09
N ALA A 121 -10.27 3.30 -7.05
CA ALA A 121 -9.78 3.22 -5.69
C ALA A 121 -8.97 1.93 -5.47
N ALA A 122 -9.41 0.79 -6.01
CA ALA A 122 -8.66 -0.45 -5.94
C ALA A 122 -7.27 -0.34 -6.58
N LEU A 123 -7.20 0.21 -7.81
CA LEU A 123 -5.95 0.48 -8.52
C LEU A 123 -5.01 1.38 -7.70
N TRP A 124 -5.52 2.50 -7.19
CA TRP A 124 -4.73 3.41 -6.38
C TRP A 124 -4.30 2.76 -5.05
N GLY A 125 -5.14 1.91 -4.45
CA GLY A 125 -4.79 1.13 -3.28
C GLY A 125 -3.63 0.17 -3.56
N GLN A 126 -3.64 -0.49 -4.71
CA GLN A 126 -2.53 -1.35 -5.15
C GLN A 126 -1.24 -0.54 -5.33
N TYR A 127 -1.30 0.58 -6.05
CA TYR A 127 -0.14 1.48 -6.22
C TYR A 127 0.43 1.93 -4.87
N LYS A 128 -0.42 2.41 -3.95
CA LYS A 128 0.03 2.89 -2.63
C LYS A 128 0.68 1.77 -1.83
N ALA A 129 0.09 0.58 -1.81
CA ALA A 129 0.69 -0.59 -1.15
C ALA A 129 2.03 -1.00 -1.77
N THR A 130 2.15 -1.00 -3.10
CA THR A 130 3.43 -1.26 -3.80
C THR A 130 4.47 -0.21 -3.45
N LYS A 131 4.09 1.07 -3.45
CA LYS A 131 4.97 2.18 -3.04
C LYS A 131 5.44 2.03 -1.59
N MET A 132 4.55 1.67 -0.66
CA MET A 132 4.93 1.34 0.72
C MET A 132 5.92 0.18 0.76
N LEU A 133 5.69 -0.88 0.00
CA LEU A 133 6.57 -2.04 -0.05
C LEU A 133 7.96 -1.68 -0.58
N ILE A 134 8.07 -0.86 -1.63
CA ILE A 134 9.34 -0.32 -2.15
C ILE A 134 10.04 0.49 -1.05
N LYS A 135 9.34 1.45 -0.43
CA LYS A 135 9.91 2.31 0.62
C LYS A 135 10.39 1.51 1.83
N SER A 136 9.63 0.50 2.26
CA SER A 136 10.04 -0.42 3.31
C SER A 136 11.28 -1.21 2.94
N THR A 137 11.40 -1.63 1.67
CA THR A 137 12.59 -2.35 1.18
C THR A 137 13.81 -1.44 1.20
N ARG A 138 13.65 -0.19 0.77
CA ARG A 138 14.70 0.84 0.82
C ARG A 138 15.16 1.13 2.24
N LEU A 139 14.24 1.24 3.19
CA LEU A 139 14.57 1.41 4.61
C LEU A 139 15.39 0.23 5.16
N ARG A 140 15.08 -0.99 4.74
CA ARG A 140 15.83 -2.19 5.14
C ARG A 140 17.21 -2.26 4.48
N ILE A 141 17.35 -1.89 3.21
CA ILE A 141 18.66 -1.73 2.55
C ILE A 141 19.48 -0.68 3.28
N LEU A 142 18.88 0.48 3.58
CA LEU A 142 19.55 1.58 4.29
C LEU A 142 20.06 1.16 5.67
N ALA A 143 19.26 0.38 6.41
CA ALA A 143 19.65 -0.13 7.72
C ALA A 143 20.89 -1.04 7.67
N LEU A 144 21.07 -1.79 6.57
CA LEU A 144 22.20 -2.69 6.37
C LEU A 144 23.42 -1.99 5.74
N HIS A 145 23.19 -1.03 4.85
CA HIS A 145 24.23 -0.39 4.04
C HIS A 145 24.80 0.87 4.68
N ASN A 146 23.92 1.80 5.06
CA ASN A 146 24.30 3.13 5.52
C ASN A 146 23.33 3.61 6.62
N PRO A 147 23.35 2.97 7.80
CA PRO A 147 22.41 3.27 8.88
C PRO A 147 22.55 4.70 9.44
N ASN A 148 23.69 5.34 9.21
CA ASN A 148 23.99 6.69 9.68
C ASN A 148 23.39 7.80 8.80
N ASN A 149 22.84 7.46 7.63
CA ASN A 149 22.17 8.43 6.77
C ASN A 149 20.74 8.73 7.29
N LEU A 150 20.70 9.52 8.36
CA LEU A 150 19.48 9.89 9.07
C LEU A 150 18.52 10.69 8.20
N SER A 151 19.02 11.58 7.34
CA SER A 151 18.19 12.42 6.48
C SER A 151 17.41 11.59 5.45
N LEU A 152 18.05 10.58 4.83
CA LEU A 152 17.36 9.66 3.93
C LEU A 152 16.35 8.79 4.68
N LYS A 153 16.70 8.33 5.89
CA LYS A 153 15.79 7.55 6.74
C LYS A 153 14.54 8.35 7.10
N GLU A 154 14.69 9.58 7.57
CA GLU A 154 13.59 10.48 7.91
C GLU A 154 12.70 10.76 6.70
N LYS A 155 13.29 11.01 5.52
CA LYS A 155 12.55 11.19 4.27
C LYS A 155 11.70 9.96 3.94
N LEU A 156 12.30 8.76 3.97
CA LEU A 156 11.59 7.52 3.66
C LEU A 156 10.48 7.21 4.67
N LEU A 157 10.67 7.52 5.95
CA LEU A 157 9.65 7.37 7.00
C LEU A 157 8.51 8.38 6.84
N SER A 158 8.83 9.62 6.50
CA SER A 158 7.83 10.66 6.20
C SER A 158 7.00 10.28 4.96
N ASP A 159 7.65 9.80 3.90
CA ASP A 159 6.98 9.29 2.71
C ASP A 159 6.08 8.09 3.06
N MET A 160 6.56 7.14 3.87
CA MET A 160 5.77 5.99 4.34
C MET A 160 4.52 6.45 5.10
N HIS A 161 4.65 7.43 5.99
CA HIS A 161 3.54 7.99 6.73
C HIS A 161 2.51 8.63 5.79
N SER A 162 2.95 9.47 4.87
CA SER A 162 2.10 10.13 3.88
C SER A 162 1.32 9.12 3.02
N VAL A 163 2.00 8.08 2.54
CA VAL A 163 1.35 7.01 1.75
C VAL A 163 0.38 6.18 2.59
N SER A 164 0.65 6.00 3.89
CA SER A 164 -0.25 5.30 4.82
C SER A 164 -1.54 6.09 5.05
N GLU A 165 -1.44 7.41 5.24
CA GLU A 165 -2.60 8.31 5.36
C GLU A 165 -3.45 8.26 4.09
N ASP A 166 -2.81 8.33 2.91
CA ASP A 166 -3.50 8.28 1.63
C ASP A 166 -4.26 6.95 1.43
N LEU A 167 -3.63 5.83 1.80
CA LEU A 167 -4.27 4.51 1.73
C LEU A 167 -5.46 4.44 2.69
N ALA A 168 -5.27 4.91 3.94
CA ALA A 168 -6.32 4.89 4.95
C ALA A 168 -7.53 5.78 4.58
N ALA A 169 -7.30 6.93 3.94
CA ALA A 169 -8.35 7.84 3.47
C ALA A 169 -9.19 7.26 2.33
N MET A 170 -8.64 6.32 1.55
CA MET A 170 -9.30 5.69 0.40
C MET A 170 -10.12 4.46 0.78
N VAL A 171 -9.67 3.68 1.77
CA VAL A 171 -10.32 2.43 2.21
C VAL A 171 -11.84 2.59 2.45
N PRO A 172 -12.34 3.65 3.13
CA PRO A 172 -13.77 3.81 3.36
C PRO A 172 -14.59 3.93 2.07
N PHE A 173 -14.03 4.57 1.03
CA PHE A 173 -14.70 4.70 -0.27
C PHE A 173 -14.76 3.36 -1.01
N ALA A 174 -13.65 2.63 -1.04
CA ALA A 174 -13.61 1.29 -1.65
C ALA A 174 -14.61 0.34 -0.98
N LEU A 175 -14.76 0.44 0.35
CA LEU A 175 -15.72 -0.33 1.15
C LEU A 175 -17.16 0.22 1.14
N GLN A 176 -17.44 1.25 0.34
CA GLN A 176 -18.76 1.89 0.23
C GLN A 176 -19.33 2.38 1.57
N ARG A 177 -18.45 2.80 2.50
CA ARG A 177 -18.82 3.33 3.83
C ARG A 177 -19.39 4.74 3.77
N PHE A 178 -19.22 5.43 2.64
CA PHE A 178 -19.85 6.71 2.37
C PHE A 178 -20.18 6.86 0.88
N LYS A 179 -21.08 7.80 0.57
CA LYS A 179 -21.45 8.16 -0.81
C LYS A 179 -21.47 9.68 -0.95
N LEU A 180 -21.21 10.16 -2.16
CA LEU A 180 -21.32 11.57 -2.51
C LEU A 180 -22.79 11.91 -2.81
N ILE A 181 -23.30 12.96 -2.20
CA ILE A 181 -24.58 13.55 -2.59
C ILE A 181 -24.32 14.37 -3.86
N LYS A 182 -25.01 14.02 -4.95
CA LYS A 182 -25.07 14.89 -6.12
C LYS A 182 -26.09 15.97 -5.82
N ASP A 183 -25.65 17.23 -5.74
CA ASP A 183 -26.56 18.37 -5.64
C ASP A 183 -27.42 18.44 -6.91
N THR A 184 -28.62 17.85 -6.86
CA THR A 184 -29.63 17.98 -7.91
C THR A 184 -30.48 19.23 -7.76
N SER A 185 -30.25 20.05 -6.72
CA SER A 185 -30.96 21.29 -6.49
C SER A 185 -30.09 22.50 -6.83
N SER A 186 -30.55 23.29 -7.79
CA SER A 186 -30.12 24.63 -8.13
C SER A 186 -30.28 25.59 -6.93
N SER A 187 -29.41 25.51 -5.93
CA SER A 187 -29.30 26.52 -4.88
C SER A 187 -27.82 26.70 -4.52
N PRO A 188 -27.36 27.94 -4.28
CA PRO A 188 -25.95 28.24 -4.10
C PRO A 188 -25.52 27.91 -2.66
N SER A 189 -25.39 26.61 -2.38
CA SER A 189 -24.67 26.13 -1.19
C SER A 189 -23.16 26.22 -1.46
N PRO A 190 -22.32 26.48 -0.44
CA PRO A 190 -20.87 26.58 -0.62
C PRO A 190 -20.31 25.27 -1.22
N PRO A 191 -19.22 25.32 -2.01
CA PRO A 191 -18.70 24.17 -2.75
C PRO A 191 -18.04 23.19 -1.77
N GLY A 192 -18.84 22.29 -1.23
CA GLY A 192 -18.39 21.14 -0.47
C GLY A 192 -19.33 20.00 -0.81
N SER A 193 -18.83 18.99 -1.52
CA SER A 193 -19.60 17.78 -1.82
C SER A 193 -20.10 17.20 -0.51
N SER A 194 -21.40 17.20 -0.26
CA SER A 194 -21.93 16.64 0.98
C SER A 194 -21.78 15.12 0.96
N VAL A 195 -21.13 14.56 1.98
CA VAL A 195 -20.89 13.14 2.12
C VAL A 195 -21.97 12.52 2.99
N THR A 196 -22.65 11.48 2.50
CA THR A 196 -23.57 10.66 3.30
C THR A 196 -22.88 9.40 3.78
N LEU A 197 -22.89 9.18 5.10
CA LEU A 197 -22.34 7.97 5.72
C LEU A 197 -23.29 6.77 5.56
N ASN A 198 -22.70 5.60 5.33
CA ASN A 198 -23.42 4.35 5.06
C ASN A 198 -22.97 3.23 6.02
N LEU A 199 -22.89 3.55 7.31
CA LEU A 199 -22.31 2.65 8.33
C LEU A 199 -23.16 1.41 8.62
N LYS A 200 -24.49 1.54 8.40
CA LYS A 200 -25.44 0.45 8.64
C LYS A 200 -25.52 -0.55 7.49
N ALA A 201 -25.01 -0.19 6.30
CA ALA A 201 -25.03 -1.12 5.18
C ALA A 201 -23.94 -2.17 5.34
N GLU A 202 -24.28 -3.40 4.94
CA GLU A 202 -23.33 -4.49 4.85
C GLU A 202 -22.21 -4.15 3.83
N ILE A 203 -20.97 -4.50 4.14
CA ILE A 203 -19.87 -4.46 3.17
C ILE A 203 -20.05 -5.66 2.25
N LYS A 204 -20.08 -5.45 0.93
CA LYS A 204 -20.16 -6.59 0.02
C LYS A 204 -18.79 -7.26 -0.10
N PRO A 205 -18.70 -8.59 -0.24
CA PRO A 205 -17.43 -9.27 -0.45
C PRO A 205 -16.62 -8.74 -1.65
N ILE A 206 -17.32 -8.30 -2.71
CA ILE A 206 -16.68 -7.67 -3.88
C ILE A 206 -15.98 -6.36 -3.53
N ASP A 207 -16.58 -5.52 -2.69
CA ASP A 207 -16.00 -4.25 -2.25
C ASP A 207 -14.81 -4.51 -1.31
N ALA A 208 -14.93 -5.52 -0.44
CA ALA A 208 -13.83 -5.95 0.42
C ALA A 208 -12.60 -6.41 -0.39
N SER A 209 -12.83 -7.13 -1.49
CA SER A 209 -11.75 -7.65 -2.35
C SER A 209 -10.84 -6.56 -2.92
N LEU A 210 -11.36 -5.33 -3.08
CA LEU A 210 -10.62 -4.19 -3.61
C LEU A 210 -9.49 -3.71 -2.68
N VAL A 211 -9.61 -3.94 -1.37
CA VAL A 211 -8.67 -3.42 -0.37
C VAL A 211 -7.95 -4.49 0.44
N ILE A 212 -8.36 -5.76 0.35
CA ILE A 212 -7.72 -6.86 1.10
C ILE A 212 -6.22 -6.95 0.80
N TRP A 213 -5.81 -6.91 -0.48
CA TRP A 213 -4.39 -7.02 -0.82
C TRP A 213 -3.57 -5.80 -0.33
N PRO A 214 -3.98 -4.54 -0.61
CA PRO A 214 -3.30 -3.37 -0.05
C PRO A 214 -3.17 -3.39 1.47
N LEU A 215 -4.24 -3.77 2.18
CA LEU A 215 -4.24 -3.87 3.65
C LEU A 215 -3.34 -5.01 4.14
N THR A 216 -3.27 -6.13 3.41
CA THR A 216 -2.36 -7.23 3.74
C THR A 216 -0.90 -6.78 3.68
N ILE A 217 -0.54 -6.00 2.66
CA ILE A 217 0.81 -5.43 2.56
C ILE A 217 1.02 -4.43 3.70
N ALA A 218 0.19 -3.40 3.80
CA ALA A 218 0.39 -2.30 4.76
C ALA A 218 0.44 -2.76 6.23
N SER A 219 -0.40 -3.74 6.60
CA SER A 219 -0.43 -4.30 7.96
C SER A 219 0.80 -5.15 8.31
N GLY A 220 1.51 -5.69 7.31
CA GLY A 220 2.68 -6.55 7.50
C GLY A 220 4.02 -5.81 7.50
N LEU A 221 4.08 -4.57 7.03
CA LEU A 221 5.34 -3.83 6.92
C LEU A 221 5.88 -3.39 8.28
N GLU A 222 7.20 -3.49 8.44
CA GLU A 222 7.93 -3.12 9.66
C GLU A 222 7.86 -1.62 9.96
N TYR A 223 8.06 -0.78 8.93
CA TYR A 223 8.25 0.66 9.09
C TYR A 223 6.96 1.49 9.00
N VAL A 224 5.79 0.85 9.00
CA VAL A 224 4.51 1.56 9.09
C VAL A 224 4.27 1.98 10.54
N GLY A 225 3.83 3.22 10.76
CA GLY A 225 3.55 3.75 12.09
C GLY A 225 2.57 2.86 12.87
N SER A 226 2.78 2.73 14.18
CA SER A 226 2.04 1.78 15.03
C SER A 226 0.52 1.94 14.95
N GLU A 227 0.02 3.18 14.96
CA GLU A 227 -1.42 3.47 14.89
C GLU A 227 -2.03 3.07 13.54
N HIS A 228 -1.39 3.46 12.44
CA HIS A 228 -1.78 3.03 11.09
C HIS A 228 -1.75 1.51 10.96
N LYS A 229 -0.67 0.87 11.42
CA LYS A 229 -0.50 -0.58 11.35
C LYS A 229 -1.59 -1.30 12.13
N ALA A 230 -1.90 -0.84 13.34
CA ALA A 230 -2.98 -1.39 14.16
C ALA A 230 -4.34 -1.24 13.47
N TRP A 231 -4.61 -0.07 12.88
CA TRP A 231 -5.85 0.16 12.16
C TRP A 231 -5.97 -0.72 10.90
N PHE A 232 -4.91 -0.85 10.10
CA PHE A 232 -4.91 -1.75 8.94
C PHE A 232 -5.11 -3.21 9.33
N LYS A 233 -4.49 -3.67 10.43
CA LYS A 233 -4.72 -5.02 10.98
C LYS A 233 -6.18 -5.22 11.39
N ALA A 234 -6.78 -4.25 12.06
CA ALA A 234 -8.18 -4.32 12.47
C ALA A 234 -9.15 -4.36 11.28
N GLN A 235 -8.90 -3.54 10.24
CA GLN A 235 -9.65 -3.62 8.98
C GLN A 235 -9.52 -5.01 8.36
N LEU A 236 -8.30 -5.52 8.25
CA LEU A 236 -8.04 -6.78 7.60
C LEU A 236 -8.68 -7.97 8.33
N ALA A 237 -8.64 -7.98 9.67
CA ALA A 237 -9.31 -8.97 10.49
C ALA A 237 -10.83 -8.93 10.31
N ARG A 238 -11.42 -7.74 10.29
CA ARG A 238 -12.85 -7.54 10.04
C ARG A 238 -13.25 -8.02 8.64
N LEU A 239 -12.49 -7.66 7.61
CA LEU A 239 -12.75 -8.08 6.24
C LEU A 239 -12.54 -9.59 6.08
N GLY A 240 -11.53 -10.17 6.74
CA GLY A 240 -11.28 -11.61 6.80
C GLY A 240 -12.50 -12.40 7.26
N ARG A 241 -13.13 -11.95 8.36
CA ARG A 241 -14.38 -12.55 8.89
C ARG A 241 -15.52 -12.45 7.91
N LEU A 242 -15.59 -11.36 7.15
CA LEU A 242 -16.64 -11.12 6.18
C LEU A 242 -16.54 -12.02 4.94
N VAL A 243 -15.33 -12.23 4.44
CA VAL A 243 -15.08 -13.05 3.24
C VAL A 243 -14.80 -14.52 3.55
N GLY A 244 -14.66 -14.88 4.82
CA GLY A 244 -14.39 -16.26 5.28
C GLY A 244 -12.93 -16.71 5.10
N PHE A 245 -11.97 -15.78 5.06
CA PHE A 245 -10.55 -16.11 4.98
C PHE A 245 -9.92 -16.09 6.39
N GLY A 246 -9.93 -17.23 7.07
CA GLY A 246 -9.46 -17.35 8.46
C GLY A 246 -8.04 -16.82 8.72
N ILE A 247 -7.12 -16.91 7.75
CA ILE A 247 -5.77 -16.34 7.90
C ILE A 247 -5.78 -14.82 8.05
N LEU A 248 -6.74 -14.12 7.43
CA LEU A 248 -6.89 -12.67 7.55
C LEU A 248 -7.52 -12.29 8.88
N GLU A 249 -8.39 -13.13 9.43
CA GLU A 249 -9.03 -12.92 10.74
C GLU A 249 -8.00 -12.82 11.87
N THR A 250 -6.86 -13.50 11.73
CA THR A 250 -5.78 -13.48 12.71
C THR A 250 -4.85 -12.28 12.57
N ALA A 251 -5.16 -11.28 11.73
CA ALA A 251 -4.29 -10.13 11.50
C ALA A 251 -4.00 -9.28 12.75
N GLU A 252 -4.94 -9.25 13.70
CA GLU A 252 -4.76 -8.56 14.99
C GLU A 252 -3.88 -9.33 15.98
N THR A 253 -3.55 -10.59 15.69
CA THR A 253 -2.76 -11.45 16.58
C THR A 253 -1.27 -11.37 16.26
N ASP A 254 -0.44 -11.86 17.19
CA ASP A 254 1.02 -12.01 17.01
C ASP A 254 1.40 -13.00 15.91
N GLN A 255 0.42 -13.77 15.40
CA GLN A 255 0.63 -14.72 14.30
C GLN A 255 0.57 -14.03 12.92
N TRP A 256 0.29 -12.72 12.88
CA TRP A 256 0.22 -11.99 11.63
C TRP A 256 1.59 -11.87 10.94
N LEU A 257 1.57 -11.86 9.62
CA LEU A 257 2.75 -11.81 8.78
C LEU A 257 3.56 -10.52 9.00
N GLU A 258 4.88 -10.67 9.10
CA GLU A 258 5.84 -9.58 8.96
C GLU A 258 6.51 -9.67 7.57
N LEU A 259 6.51 -8.54 6.86
CA LEU A 259 6.97 -8.44 5.46
C LEU A 259 8.33 -7.78 5.33
#